data_AF-A0A1L3F925-F1
#
_entry.id   AF-A0A1L3F925-F1
#
_cell.length_a   1.000
_cell.length_b   1.000
_cell.length_c   1.000
_cell.angle_alpha   90.00
_cell.angle_beta   90.00
_cell.angle_gamma   90.00
#
_symmetry.space_group_name_H-M   'P 1'
#
loop_
_entity.id
_entity.type
_entity.pdbx_description
1 polymer ?
#
loop_
_entity_poly.entity_id
_entity_poly.type
_entity_poly.pdbx_seq_one_letter_code
_entity_poly.pdbx_strand_id
1 'polypeptide(L)' 'MEQLRRLSLSMNSTDTITLPEAYDAMRVFLERLRQREGGTSEELERLIGALKWADGTPVDPAAWQDWLLAVEVAKSRRAS' A
#
# COMPACT_ATOMS: atom_id res chain seq x y z
N MET A 1 -7.00 -9.06 -27.54
CA MET A 1 -6.78 -7.89 -26.66
C MET A 1 -6.83 -8.24 -25.16
N GLU A 2 -6.80 -9.53 -24.78
CA GLU A 2 -6.68 -9.94 -23.36
C GLU A 2 -5.32 -10.61 -23.05
N GLN A 3 -4.40 -10.51 -24.01
CA GLN A 3 -3.09 -11.16 -24.04
C GLN A 3 -1.98 -10.38 -23.29
N LEU A 4 -2.29 -9.38 -22.46
CA LEU A 4 -1.25 -8.47 -21.91
C LEU A 4 -1.34 -8.02 -20.43
N ARG A 5 -2.24 -8.54 -19.58
CA ARG A 5 -2.31 -8.12 -18.15
C ARG A 5 -2.02 -9.20 -17.11
N ARG A 6 -1.50 -10.35 -17.56
CA ARG A 6 -0.93 -11.39 -16.71
C ARG A 6 0.60 -11.29 -16.69
N LEU A 7 1.14 -10.07 -16.75
CA LEU A 7 2.55 -9.84 -16.54
C LEU A 7 2.86 -10.16 -15.08
N SER A 8 3.51 -11.30 -14.89
CA SER A 8 4.45 -11.55 -13.80
C SER A 8 3.89 -11.46 -12.38
N LEU A 9 3.20 -12.51 -11.92
CA LEU A 9 3.37 -12.95 -10.53
C LEU A 9 4.75 -13.61 -10.40
N SER A 10 5.82 -12.81 -10.47
CA SER A 10 7.19 -13.22 -10.16
C SER A 10 7.83 -12.15 -9.29
N MET A 11 7.14 -11.76 -8.22
CA MET A 11 7.83 -11.16 -7.09
C MET A 11 8.28 -12.28 -6.16
N ASN A 12 9.58 -12.40 -5.97
CA ASN A 12 10.18 -13.31 -5.00
C ASN A 12 10.13 -12.67 -3.60
N SER A 13 10.23 -13.49 -2.56
CA SER A 13 10.26 -13.01 -1.16
C SER A 13 11.46 -12.12 -0.83
N THR A 14 12.46 -12.09 -1.70
CA THR A 14 13.68 -11.27 -1.59
C THR A 14 13.61 -9.97 -2.37
N ASP A 15 12.57 -9.76 -3.18
CA ASP A 15 12.46 -8.54 -3.98
C ASP A 15 12.24 -7.33 -3.07
N THR A 16 12.95 -6.26 -3.37
CA THR A 16 12.90 -5.01 -2.62
C THR A 16 12.09 -3.96 -3.36
N ILE A 17 11.36 -3.17 -2.58
CA ILE A 17 10.62 -2.00 -3.04
C ILE A 17 10.99 -0.82 -2.15
N THR A 18 10.87 0.38 -2.67
CA THR A 18 11.04 1.63 -1.93
C THR A 18 9.88 1.85 -0.95
N LEU A 19 10.08 2.75 0.03
CA LEU A 19 9.02 3.06 1.01
C LEU A 19 7.76 3.65 0.38
N PRO A 20 7.84 4.56 -0.62
CA PRO A 20 6.67 5.03 -1.35
C PRO A 20 5.97 3.92 -2.14
N GLU A 21 6.72 3.04 -2.80
CA GLU A 21 6.12 1.91 -3.54
C GLU A 21 5.39 0.95 -2.60
N ALA A 22 5.92 0.70 -1.40
CA ALA A 22 5.27 -0.11 -0.39
C ALA A 22 3.99 0.55 0.17
N TYR A 23 3.99 1.88 0.31
CA TYR A 23 2.82 2.66 0.72
C TYR A 23 1.71 2.61 -0.34
N ASP A 24 2.07 2.79 -1.61
CA ASP A 24 1.13 2.62 -2.73
C ASP A 24 0.62 1.18 -2.86
N ALA A 25 1.49 0.20 -2.64
CA ALA A 25 1.10 -1.22 -2.65
C ALA A 25 0.05 -1.52 -1.58
N MET A 26 0.17 -0.92 -0.38
CA MET A 26 -0.84 -1.03 0.67
C MET A 26 -2.18 -0.44 0.23
N ARG A 27 -2.19 0.77 -0.36
CA ARG A 27 -3.42 1.39 -0.89
C ARG A 27 -4.10 0.48 -1.93
N VAL A 28 -3.33 -0.01 -2.91
CA VAL A 28 -3.84 -0.90 -3.97
C VAL A 28 -4.39 -2.20 -3.38
N PHE A 29 -3.72 -2.77 -2.36
CA PHE A 29 -4.20 -3.95 -1.67
C PHE A 29 -5.56 -3.71 -0.99
N LEU A 30 -5.71 -2.61 -0.26
CA LEU A 30 -6.96 -2.25 0.42
C LEU A 30 -8.10 -1.97 -0.57
N GLU A 31 -7.82 -1.32 -1.71
CA GLU A 31 -8.81 -1.11 -2.77
C GLU A 31 -9.33 -2.43 -3.34
N ARG A 32 -8.44 -3.41 -3.56
CA ARG A 32 -8.83 -4.76 -4.01
C ARG A 32 -9.62 -5.50 -2.96
N LEU A 33 -9.24 -5.37 -1.68
CA LEU A 33 -9.98 -5.99 -0.58
C LEU A 33 -11.41 -5.42 -0.51
N ARG A 34 -11.57 -4.10 -0.57
CA ARG A 34 -12.88 -3.42 -0.63
C ARG A 34 -13.76 -3.97 -1.76
N GLN A 35 -13.18 -4.07 -2.97
CA GLN A 35 -13.88 -4.60 -4.15
C GLN A 35 -14.32 -6.05 -3.97
N ARG A 36 -13.47 -6.89 -3.36
CA ARG A 36 -13.75 -8.31 -3.13
C ARG A 36 -14.85 -8.53 -2.10
N GLU A 37 -14.84 -7.74 -1.02
CA GLU A 37 -15.80 -7.89 0.08
C GLU A 37 -17.14 -7.19 -0.20
N GLY A 38 -17.25 -6.46 -1.31
CA GLY A 38 -18.49 -5.80 -1.73
C GLY A 38 -18.94 -4.67 -0.79
N GLY A 39 -18.05 -4.20 0.09
CA GLY A 39 -18.39 -3.30 1.20
C GLY A 39 -18.05 -1.84 0.95
N THR A 40 -18.91 -0.96 1.48
CA THR A 40 -18.75 0.50 1.58
C THR A 40 -18.44 0.89 3.03
N SER A 41 -17.37 0.34 3.61
CA SER A 41 -16.94 0.81 4.92
C SER A 41 -16.34 2.20 4.77
N GLU A 42 -17.02 3.21 5.31
CA GLU A 42 -16.55 4.60 5.32
C GLU A 42 -15.13 4.71 5.91
N GLU A 43 -14.83 3.88 6.89
CA GLU A 43 -13.51 3.83 7.51
C GLU A 43 -12.44 3.29 6.56
N LEU A 44 -12.75 2.25 5.79
CA LEU A 44 -11.84 1.74 4.76
C LEU A 44 -11.65 2.75 3.63
N GLU A 45 -12.71 3.46 3.23
CA GLU A 45 -12.63 4.50 2.21
C GLU A 45 -11.80 5.70 2.66
N ARG A 46 -11.95 6.11 3.92
CA ARG A 46 -11.12 7.15 4.54
C ARG A 46 -9.66 6.74 4.57
N LEU A 47 -9.36 5.50 4.98
CA LEU A 47 -8.00 4.97 5.00
C LEU A 47 -7.39 4.93 3.60
N ILE A 48 -8.10 4.40 2.61
CA ILE A 48 -7.66 4.41 1.21
C ILE A 48 -7.42 5.84 0.72
N GLY A 49 -8.27 6.78 1.13
CA GLY A 49 -8.13 8.20 0.84
C GLY A 49 -6.84 8.80 1.40
N ALA A 50 -6.53 8.55 2.67
CA ALA A 50 -5.33 9.06 3.34
C ALA A 50 -4.02 8.57 2.70
N LEU A 51 -4.02 7.37 2.11
CA LEU A 51 -2.85 6.77 1.46
C LEU A 51 -2.58 7.30 0.04
N LYS A 52 -3.34 8.28 -0.47
CA LYS A 52 -3.15 8.83 -1.82
C LYS A 52 -1.98 9.82 -1.90
N TRP A 53 -1.54 10.09 -3.12
CA TRP A 53 -0.57 11.15 -3.43
C TRP A 53 -1.24 12.32 -4.15
N ALA A 54 -0.77 13.53 -3.88
CA ALA A 54 -1.03 14.74 -4.63
C ALA A 54 0.30 15.48 -4.87
N ASP A 55 0.59 15.79 -6.13
CA ASP A 55 1.77 16.56 -6.54
C ASP A 55 3.11 16.04 -5.99
N GLY A 56 3.25 14.70 -5.94
CA GLY A 56 4.46 14.04 -5.44
C GLY A 56 4.59 13.98 -3.92
N THR A 57 3.55 14.38 -3.17
CA THR A 57 3.48 14.29 -1.71
C THR A 57 2.26 13.50 -1.24
N PRO A 58 2.29 12.82 -0.09
CA PRO A 58 1.11 12.16 0.46
C PRO A 58 0.02 13.20 0.79
N VAL A 59 -1.24 12.88 0.47
CA VAL A 59 -2.37 13.79 0.75
C VAL A 59 -2.59 13.99 2.26
N ASP A 60 -2.17 13.00 3.06
CA ASP A 60 -2.13 13.07 4.52
C ASP A 60 -0.68 12.86 5.01
N PRO A 61 0.04 13.96 5.34
CA PRO A 61 1.40 13.87 5.86
C PRO A 61 1.52 13.10 7.17
N ALA A 62 0.48 13.09 8.01
CA ALA A 62 0.49 12.35 9.27
C ALA A 62 0.42 10.84 9.02
N ALA A 63 -0.45 10.41 8.10
CA ALA A 63 -0.52 9.01 7.69
C ALA A 63 0.80 8.50 7.08
N TRP A 64 1.54 9.36 6.39
CA TRP A 64 2.89 9.04 5.91
C TRP A 64 3.91 8.90 7.05
N GLN A 65 3.87 9.79 8.04
CA GLN A 65 4.75 9.69 9.20
C GLN A 65 4.49 8.41 10.01
N ASP A 66 3.21 8.07 10.23
CA ASP A 66 2.82 6.83 10.90
C ASP A 66 3.28 5.59 10.12
N TRP A 67 3.25 5.64 8.78
CA TRP A 67 3.81 4.59 7.94
C TRP A 67 5.31 4.41 8.13
N LEU A 68 6.09 5.48 8.15
CA LEU A 68 7.54 5.41 8.38
C LEU A 68 7.87 4.76 9.72
N LEU A 69 7.13 5.13 10.78
CA LEU A 69 7.25 4.50 12.10
C LEU A 69 6.90 3.01 12.06
N ALA A 70 5.81 2.65 11.38
CA ALA A 70 5.41 1.24 11.23
C ALA A 70 6.47 0.42 10.49
N VAL A 71 7.10 0.97 9.45
CA VAL A 71 8.20 0.33 8.73
C VAL A 71 9.41 0.11 9.64
N GLU A 72 9.81 1.11 10.44
CA GLU A 72 10.93 0.98 11.37
C GLU A 72 10.69 -0.15 12.39
N VAL A 73 9.49 -0.21 12.96
CA VAL A 73 9.08 -1.27 13.88
C VAL A 73 9.11 -2.64 13.18
N ALA A 74 8.57 -2.74 11.96
CA ALA A 74 8.55 -3.99 11.21
C ALA A 74 9.96 -4.50 10.85
N LYS A 75 10.89 -3.59 10.50
CA LYS A 75 12.29 -3.93 10.23
C LYS A 75 13.01 -4.40 11.50
N SER A 76 12.79 -3.72 12.62
CA SER A 76 13.42 -4.08 13.90
C SER A 76 13.00 -5.47 14.38
N ARG A 77 11.72 -5.83 14.21
CA ARG A 77 11.20 -7.16 14.56
C ARG A 77 11.77 -8.31 13.73
N ARG A 78 12.23 -8.06 12.51
CA ARG A 78 12.84 -9.08 11.64
C ARG A 78 14.33 -9.30 11.92
N ALA A 79 14.96 -8.36 12.63
CA ALA A 79 16.37 -8.42 13.01
C ALA A 79 16.60 -9.02 14.42
N SER A 80 15.52 -9.32 15.15
CA SER A 80 15.50 -9.91 16.50
C SER A 80 15.16 -11.39 16.43
#